data_AF-A0A523X7N2-F1
#
_entry.id   AF-A0A523X7N2-F1
#
_cell.length_a   1.000
_cell.length_b   1.000
_cell.length_c   1.000
_cell.angle_alpha   90.00
_cell.angle_beta   90.00
_cell.angle_gamma   90.00
#
_symmetry.space_group_name_H-M   'P 1'
#
loop_
_entity.id
_entity.type
_entity.pdbx_description
1 polymer ?
#
loop_
_entity_poly.entity_id
_entity_poly.type
_entity_poly.pdbx_seq_one_letter_code
_entity_poly.pdbx_strand_id
1 'polypeptide(L)'
;MSQYGLISHSHPLQKKVTVTSIDHTDSPYTALADDHYISCDVSSGNITIKLPDAPEKGRIYRIKDSFGNSNLNYITIETVLATTQLDGELYKKINMNFESLSFIFNGTSWEIF
;
A
#
# COMPACT_ATOMS: atom_id res chain seq x y z
N MET A 1 -24.89 52.07 0.91
CA MET A 1 -23.56 51.67 0.42
C MET A 1 -23.22 50.34 1.07
N SER A 2 -23.03 49.30 0.24
CA SER A 2 -22.13 48.14 0.37
C SER A 2 -21.94 47.53 1.77
N GLN A 3 -22.01 46.21 1.98
CA GLN A 3 -21.01 45.31 1.42
C GLN A 3 -21.46 43.85 1.49
N TYR A 4 -21.41 43.21 0.32
CA TYR A 4 -20.87 41.86 0.06
C TYR A 4 -21.34 40.68 0.92
N GLY A 5 -22.12 39.82 0.27
CA GLY A 5 -22.42 38.47 0.74
C GLY A 5 -21.15 37.63 0.90
N LEU A 6 -21.04 36.98 2.06
CA LEU A 6 -20.07 35.93 2.29
C LEU A 6 -20.57 34.66 1.59
N ILE A 7 -20.15 34.47 0.35
CA ILE A 7 -20.15 33.13 -0.24
C ILE A 7 -19.04 32.34 0.48
N SER A 8 -19.43 31.51 1.44
CA SER A 8 -18.52 30.51 2.00
C SER A 8 -18.20 29.53 0.86
N HIS A 9 -17.06 29.73 0.20
CA HIS A 9 -16.52 28.70 -0.67
C HIS A 9 -16.10 27.55 0.25
N SER A 10 -16.90 26.48 0.28
CA SER A 10 -16.53 25.26 0.99
C SER A 10 -15.24 24.74 0.36
N HIS A 11 -14.13 24.88 1.06
CA HIS A 11 -12.90 24.19 0.69
C HIS A 11 -13.19 22.69 0.85
N PRO A 12 -12.98 21.85 -0.19
CA PRO A 12 -13.23 20.43 -0.04
C PRO A 12 -12.39 19.89 1.12
N LEU A 13 -13.02 19.16 2.04
CA LEU A 13 -12.33 18.45 3.10
C LEU A 13 -11.27 17.56 2.44
N GLN A 14 -9.99 17.84 2.70
CA GLN A 14 -8.89 17.04 2.16
C GLN A 14 -9.09 15.59 2.60
N LYS A 15 -9.34 14.68 1.66
CA LYS A 15 -9.47 13.24 1.94
C LYS A 15 -8.09 12.71 2.33
N LYS A 16 -7.78 12.70 3.63
CA LYS A 16 -6.57 12.08 4.17
C LYS A 16 -6.62 10.57 3.93
N VAL A 17 -5.47 10.01 3.57
CA VAL A 17 -5.29 8.55 3.41
C VAL A 17 -4.64 7.99 4.67
N THR A 18 -5.03 6.78 5.08
CA THR A 18 -4.40 6.06 6.19
C THR A 18 -2.96 5.68 5.82
N VAL A 19 -2.04 5.95 6.74
CA VAL A 19 -0.62 5.56 6.66
C VAL A 19 -0.36 4.59 7.79
N THR A 20 0.01 3.38 7.42
CA THR A 20 0.36 2.30 8.34
C THR A 20 1.86 2.08 8.25
N SER A 21 2.56 2.24 9.36
CA SER A 21 4.01 2.02 9.44
C SER A 21 4.27 0.65 10.04
N ILE A 22 5.14 -0.13 9.39
CA ILE A 22 5.54 -1.46 9.84
C ILE A 22 7.06 -1.62 9.74
N ASP A 23 7.61 -2.53 10.54
CA ASP A 23 9.00 -2.97 10.45
C ASP A 23 9.13 -4.50 10.38
N HIS A 24 10.36 -5.02 10.49
CA HIS A 24 10.61 -6.46 10.45
C HIS A 24 9.84 -7.25 11.53
N THR A 25 9.56 -6.65 12.69
CA THR A 25 8.86 -7.33 13.80
C THR A 25 7.39 -7.59 13.50
N ASP A 26 6.82 -6.84 12.56
CA ASP A 26 5.46 -7.04 12.06
C ASP A 26 5.38 -8.13 10.97
N SER A 27 6.50 -8.70 10.53
CA SER A 27 6.55 -9.64 9.40
C SER A 27 6.21 -11.08 9.83
N PRO A 28 5.21 -11.74 9.21
CA PRO A 28 4.41 -11.28 8.08
C PRO A 28 3.25 -10.35 8.49
N TYR A 29 3.10 -9.23 7.77
CA TYR A 29 2.02 -8.28 7.99
C TYR A 29 0.86 -8.57 7.04
N THR A 30 -0.35 -8.75 7.57
CA THR A 30 -1.56 -8.92 6.73
C THR A 30 -2.28 -7.59 6.57
N ALA A 31 -2.41 -7.12 5.33
CA ALA A 31 -3.02 -5.84 5.03
C ALA A 31 -4.51 -5.79 5.43
N LEU A 32 -4.88 -4.74 6.16
CA LEU A 32 -6.21 -4.54 6.72
C LEU A 32 -7.13 -3.78 5.75
N ALA A 33 -8.44 -3.82 6.02
CA ALA A 33 -9.47 -3.18 5.20
C ALA A 33 -9.48 -1.63 5.26
N ASP A 34 -8.73 -1.02 6.17
CA ASP A 34 -8.54 0.44 6.29
C ASP A 34 -7.17 0.90 5.79
N ASP A 35 -6.22 -0.01 5.64
CA ASP A 35 -4.92 0.26 5.01
C ASP A 35 -5.10 0.80 3.59
N HIS A 36 -4.24 1.74 3.23
CA HIS A 36 -4.14 2.28 1.87
C HIS A 36 -2.69 2.54 1.50
N TYR A 37 -1.90 3.06 2.43
CA TYR A 37 -0.48 3.25 2.28
C TYR A 37 0.26 2.54 3.42
N ILE A 38 1.16 1.62 3.07
CA ILE A 38 1.98 0.85 4.00
C ILE A 38 3.44 1.28 3.82
N SER A 39 3.96 1.96 4.84
CA SER A 39 5.34 2.43 4.95
C SER A 39 6.18 1.37 5.63
N CYS A 40 7.12 0.78 4.91
CA CYS A 40 7.90 -0.36 5.40
C CYS A 40 9.33 0.07 5.73
N ASP A 41 9.76 -0.19 6.96
CA ASP A 41 11.16 -0.08 7.37
C ASP A 41 11.83 -1.46 7.40
N VAL A 42 12.65 -1.74 6.39
CA VAL A 42 13.42 -2.99 6.27
C VAL A 42 14.84 -2.89 6.88
N SER A 43 15.13 -1.87 7.69
CA SER A 43 16.46 -1.67 8.28
C SER A 43 16.93 -2.84 9.15
N SER A 44 16.01 -3.56 9.78
CA SER A 44 16.29 -4.66 10.71
C SER A 44 16.11 -6.07 10.11
N GLY A 45 15.55 -6.19 8.90
CA GLY A 45 15.34 -7.47 8.23
C GLY A 45 14.31 -7.41 7.10
N ASN A 46 14.13 -8.54 6.40
CA ASN A 46 13.14 -8.65 5.32
C ASN A 46 11.71 -8.55 5.86
N ILE A 47 10.80 -7.99 5.07
CA ILE A 47 9.37 -7.91 5.41
C ILE A 47 8.57 -8.73 4.41
N THR A 48 7.57 -9.46 4.89
CA THR A 48 6.54 -10.09 4.05
C THR A 48 5.20 -9.40 4.29
N ILE A 49 4.56 -8.92 3.23
CA ILE A 49 3.21 -8.38 3.25
C ILE A 49 2.26 -9.37 2.57
N LYS A 50 1.16 -9.66 3.24
CA LYS A 50 0.07 -10.50 2.76
C LYS A 50 -1.13 -9.63 2.36
N LEU A 51 -1.41 -9.55 1.08
CA LEU A 51 -2.62 -8.95 0.54
C LEU A 51 -3.79 -9.95 0.61
N PRO A 52 -5.05 -9.50 0.72
CA PRO A 52 -6.20 -10.39 0.61
C PRO A 52 -6.23 -11.09 -0.77
N ASP A 53 -6.62 -12.37 -0.80
CA ASP A 53 -6.73 -13.12 -2.07
C ASP A 53 -7.90 -12.60 -2.94
N ALA A 54 -9.03 -12.20 -2.36
CA ALA A 54 -10.20 -11.76 -3.12
C ALA A 54 -10.95 -10.61 -2.41
N PRO A 55 -10.36 -9.40 -2.31
CA PRO A 55 -11.07 -8.25 -1.75
C PRO A 55 -12.14 -7.71 -2.72
N GLU A 56 -12.81 -6.65 -2.32
CA GLU A 56 -13.70 -5.92 -3.23
C GLU A 56 -12.93 -5.32 -4.43
N LYS A 57 -13.53 -5.37 -5.62
CA LYS A 57 -12.98 -4.73 -6.81
C LYS A 57 -12.73 -3.23 -6.57
N GLY A 58 -11.56 -2.75 -7.02
CA GLY A 58 -11.13 -1.37 -6.84
C GLY A 58 -10.39 -1.13 -5.52
N ARG A 59 -10.15 -2.18 -4.72
CA ARG A 59 -9.28 -2.10 -3.56
C ARG A 59 -7.87 -1.71 -3.97
N ILE A 60 -7.29 -0.70 -3.30
CA ILE A 60 -5.94 -0.19 -3.59
C ILE A 60 -5.05 -0.30 -2.37
N TYR A 61 -3.83 -0.78 -2.58
CA TYR A 61 -2.72 -0.67 -1.62
C TYR A 61 -1.51 -0.04 -2.28
N ARG A 62 -0.81 0.82 -1.55
CA ARG A 62 0.51 1.36 -1.92
C ARG A 62 1.51 0.93 -0.89
N ILE A 63 2.56 0.24 -1.32
CA ILE A 63 3.59 -0.30 -0.45
C ILE A 63 4.90 0.37 -0.81
N LYS A 64 5.64 0.84 0.20
CA LYS A 64 6.85 1.65 0.02
C LYS A 64 7.96 1.18 0.95
N ASP A 65 9.17 1.03 0.41
CA ASP A 65 10.41 1.10 1.20
C ASP A 65 10.65 2.55 1.63
N SER A 66 10.35 2.86 2.90
CA SER A 66 10.37 4.24 3.39
C SER A 66 11.74 4.70 3.88
N PHE A 67 12.64 3.75 4.20
CA PHE A 67 13.97 4.04 4.71
C PHE A 67 15.09 3.84 3.68
N GLY A 68 14.78 3.27 2.51
CA GLY A 68 15.73 3.17 1.41
C GLY A 68 16.74 2.04 1.60
N ASN A 69 16.31 0.93 2.20
CA ASN A 69 17.16 -0.20 2.54
C ASN A 69 16.79 -1.49 1.79
N SER A 70 15.87 -1.41 0.81
CA SER A 70 15.38 -2.61 0.11
C SER A 70 16.39 -3.34 -0.76
N ASN A 71 17.53 -2.72 -1.09
CA ASN A 71 18.65 -3.39 -1.74
C ASN A 71 19.42 -4.35 -0.80
N LEU A 72 19.29 -4.16 0.52
CA LEU A 72 19.88 -5.03 1.54
C LEU A 72 18.88 -6.06 2.05
N ASN A 73 17.69 -5.60 2.43
CA ASN A 73 16.60 -6.42 2.96
C ASN A 73 15.32 -6.15 2.15
N TYR A 74 14.80 -7.14 1.44
CA TYR A 74 13.70 -6.93 0.50
C TYR A 74 12.33 -7.03 1.18
N ILE A 75 11.33 -6.39 0.56
CA ILE A 75 9.91 -6.56 0.90
C ILE A 75 9.32 -7.56 -0.09
N THR A 76 8.78 -8.67 0.40
CA THR A 76 8.02 -9.63 -0.41
C THR A 76 6.54 -9.35 -0.25
N ILE A 77 5.82 -9.20 -1.36
CA ILE A 77 4.37 -9.00 -1.39
C ILE A 77 3.76 -10.23 -2.05
N GLU A 78 2.83 -10.88 -1.36
CA GLU A 78 2.07 -12.03 -1.87
C GLU A 78 0.65 -12.00 -1.28
N THR A 79 -0.22 -12.90 -1.71
CA THR A 79 -1.55 -13.03 -1.10
C THR A 79 -1.52 -13.97 0.11
N VAL A 80 -2.53 -13.87 0.99
CA VAL A 80 -2.61 -14.66 2.24
C VAL A 80 -2.47 -16.16 1.96
N LEU A 81 -3.18 -16.67 0.94
CA LEU A 81 -3.14 -18.06 0.52
C LEU A 81 -2.18 -18.32 -0.66
N ALA A 82 -1.52 -17.29 -1.18
CA ALA A 82 -0.69 -17.35 -2.37
C ALA A 82 -1.41 -17.97 -3.59
N THR A 83 -2.70 -17.65 -3.76
CA THR A 83 -3.52 -18.19 -4.87
C THR A 83 -3.87 -17.15 -5.91
N THR A 84 -4.08 -15.90 -5.48
CA THR A 84 -4.38 -14.81 -6.40
C THR A 84 -3.09 -14.18 -6.91
N GLN A 85 -3.05 -13.95 -8.22
CA GLN A 85 -1.90 -13.39 -8.92
C GLN A 85 -1.80 -11.86 -8.75
N LEU A 86 -0.56 -11.38 -8.74
CA LEU A 86 -0.12 -9.99 -8.78
C LEU A 86 0.60 -9.80 -10.11
N ASP A 87 -0.08 -9.23 -11.11
CA ASP A 87 0.42 -9.13 -12.50
C ASP A 87 1.03 -10.44 -13.03
N GLY A 88 0.23 -11.51 -12.97
CA GLY A 88 0.60 -12.83 -13.49
C GLY A 88 1.57 -13.64 -12.63
N GLU A 89 2.11 -13.09 -11.54
CA GLU A 89 3.00 -13.78 -10.60
C GLU A 89 2.31 -13.99 -9.25
N LEU A 90 2.74 -14.98 -8.46
CA LEU A 90 2.16 -15.22 -7.12
C LEU A 90 2.74 -14.31 -6.04
N TYR A 91 3.89 -13.67 -6.32
CA TYR A 91 4.51 -12.71 -5.44
C TYR A 91 5.22 -11.62 -6.24
N LYS A 92 5.46 -10.49 -5.59
CA LYS A 92 6.34 -9.41 -6.07
C LYS A 92 7.36 -9.08 -4.99
N LYS A 93 8.44 -8.43 -5.40
CA LYS A 93 9.47 -7.95 -4.49
C LYS A 93 9.73 -6.47 -4.74
N ILE A 94 9.89 -5.73 -3.65
CA ILE A 94 10.56 -4.43 -3.65
C ILE A 94 11.98 -4.70 -3.16
N ASN A 95 12.95 -4.51 -4.06
CA ASN A 95 14.37 -4.78 -3.79
C ASN A 95 15.28 -3.64 -4.26
N MET A 96 14.70 -2.49 -4.63
CA MET A 96 15.42 -1.26 -4.91
C MET A 96 15.14 -0.23 -3.81
N ASN A 97 16.16 0.55 -3.44
CA ASN A 97 16.02 1.55 -2.38
C ASN A 97 15.00 2.60 -2.75
N PHE A 98 14.08 2.87 -1.83
CA PHE A 98 12.97 3.79 -2.04
C PHE A 98 12.10 3.39 -3.24
N GLU A 99 11.96 2.12 -3.56
CA GLU A 99 10.95 1.68 -4.52
C GLU A 99 9.57 1.59 -3.86
N SER A 100 8.53 1.76 -4.67
CA SER A 100 7.14 1.55 -4.28
C SER A 100 6.38 0.83 -5.37
N LEU A 101 5.43 0.00 -4.96
CA LEU A 101 4.46 -0.63 -5.85
C LEU A 101 3.04 -0.23 -5.42
N SER A 102 2.21 0.13 -6.40
CA SER A 102 0.76 0.32 -6.20
C SER A 102 0.02 -0.87 -6.77
N PHE A 103 -0.94 -1.39 -6.01
CA PHE A 103 -1.75 -2.53 -6.39
C PHE A 103 -3.21 -2.11 -6.46
N ILE A 104 -3.94 -2.58 -7.46
CA ILE A 104 -5.40 -2.47 -7.53
C ILE A 104 -6.03 -3.83 -7.84
N PHE A 105 -7.06 -4.24 -7.10
CA PHE A 105 -7.77 -5.48 -7.38
C PHE A 105 -8.83 -5.26 -8.46
N ASN A 106 -8.77 -5.98 -9.58
CA ASN A 106 -9.69 -5.79 -10.71
C ASN A 106 -10.98 -6.63 -10.62
N GLY A 107 -11.10 -7.46 -9.57
CA GLY A 107 -12.18 -8.43 -9.36
C GLY A 107 -11.74 -9.89 -9.51
N THR A 108 -10.56 -10.12 -10.09
CA THR A 108 -9.99 -11.46 -10.33
C THR A 108 -8.54 -11.56 -9.86
N SER A 109 -7.74 -10.53 -10.14
CA SER A 109 -6.31 -10.47 -9.82
C SER A 109 -5.91 -9.07 -9.36
N TRP A 110 -4.70 -8.97 -8.81
CA TRP A 110 -4.06 -7.70 -8.52
C TRP A 110 -3.31 -7.19 -9.75
N GLU A 111 -3.54 -5.93 -10.11
CA GLU A 111 -2.82 -5.19 -11.15
C GLU A 111 -1.83 -4.20 -10.51
N ILE A 112 -0.64 -4.03 -11.11
CA ILE A 112 0.38 -3.07 -10.65
C ILE A 112 0.46 -1.89 -11.60
N PHE A 113 0.55 -0.67 -11.07
CA PHE A 113 0.53 0.58 -11.86
C PHE A 113 1.30 1.75 -11.22
#